data_AF-A0A7S3RVF3-F1
#
_entry.id   AF-A0A7S3RVF3-F1
#
_cell.length_a   1.000
_cell.length_b   1.000
_cell.length_c   1.000
_cell.angle_alpha   90.00
_cell.angle_beta   90.00
_cell.angle_gamma   90.00
#
_symmetry.space_group_name_H-M   'P 1'
#
loop_
_entity.id
_entity.type
_entity.pdbx_description
1 polymer ?
#
loop_
_entity_poly.entity_id
_entity_poly.type
_entity_poly.pdbx_seq_one_letter_code
_entity_poly.pdbx_strand_id
1 'polypeptide(L)'
;AHAMMSLPATKGFEIGSGFGGTVMRGSTHNDPFVASAGAARAPNAPALTVSTNNAGGTLGGISSGAPIYFKVAVKSVSTIGQAQQTSTLGGDKITLEAKGRHDPCVLPRTPPLVEGMAALVLID
;
A
#
# COMPACT_ATOMS: atom_id res chain seq x y z
N ALA A 1 4.28 4.54 -5.14
CA ALA A 1 4.81 3.21 -4.71
C ALA A 1 6.11 3.33 -3.92
N HIS A 2 7.15 3.97 -4.46
CA HIS A 2 8.48 4.08 -3.83
C HIS A 2 8.44 4.48 -2.34
N ALA A 3 7.69 5.54 -2.01
CA ALA A 3 7.53 6.02 -0.64
C ALA A 3 6.95 4.97 0.33
N MET A 4 5.99 4.16 -0.11
CA MET A 4 5.42 3.09 0.73
C MET A 4 6.39 1.92 0.90
N MET A 5 7.13 1.59 -0.16
CA MET A 5 8.11 0.53 -0.16
C MET A 5 9.36 0.86 0.66
N SER A 6 9.63 2.15 0.93
CA SER A 6 10.72 2.57 1.82
C SER A 6 10.38 2.47 3.30
N LEU A 7 9.11 2.26 3.67
CA LEU A 7 8.72 2.05 5.05
C LEU A 7 9.32 0.74 5.60
N PRO A 8 9.72 0.71 6.90
CA PRO A 8 10.29 -0.48 7.50
C PRO A 8 9.39 -1.70 7.37
N ALA A 9 10.01 -2.85 7.08
CA ALA A 9 9.34 -4.14 6.91
C ALA A 9 8.32 -4.24 5.75
N THR A 10 8.15 -3.20 4.92
CA THR A 10 7.33 -3.30 3.71
C THR A 10 7.96 -4.25 2.68
N LYS A 11 7.14 -5.09 2.06
CA LYS A 11 7.52 -6.07 1.03
C LYS A 11 6.64 -6.06 -0.21
N GLY A 12 5.53 -5.31 -0.20
CA GLY A 12 4.67 -5.20 -1.36
C GLY A 12 3.81 -3.94 -1.31
N PHE A 13 3.40 -3.49 -2.49
CA PHE A 13 2.50 -2.36 -2.67
C PHE A 13 1.55 -2.70 -3.81
N GLU A 14 0.26 -2.51 -3.58
CA GLU A 14 -0.78 -2.73 -4.58
C GLU A 14 -1.73 -1.53 -4.60
N ILE A 15 -2.18 -1.10 -5.78
CA ILE A 15 -3.14 0.00 -5.92
C ILE A 15 -4.47 -0.52 -6.46
N GLY A 16 -5.57 -0.04 -5.89
CA GLY A 16 -6.92 -0.47 -6.24
C GLY A 16 -7.15 -1.96 -6.01
N SER A 17 -7.61 -2.63 -7.05
CA SER A 17 -7.75 -4.09 -7.15
C SER A 17 -6.42 -4.86 -7.07
N GLY A 18 -5.29 -4.15 -7.24
CA GLY A 18 -3.96 -4.68 -6.97
C GLY A 18 -3.57 -5.84 -7.88
N PHE A 19 -2.88 -6.83 -7.31
CA PHE A 19 -2.48 -8.02 -8.07
C PHE A 19 -3.71 -8.84 -8.51
N GLY A 20 -4.84 -8.75 -7.81
CA GLY A 20 -6.10 -9.37 -8.25
C GLY A 20 -6.59 -8.85 -9.60
N GLY A 21 -6.30 -7.59 -9.95
CA GLY A 21 -6.63 -7.04 -11.27
C GLY A 21 -5.88 -7.71 -12.43
N THR A 22 -4.72 -8.30 -12.18
CA THR A 22 -3.87 -8.93 -13.22
C THR A 22 -4.47 -10.21 -13.81
N VAL A 23 -5.42 -10.83 -13.13
CA VAL A 23 -6.10 -12.05 -13.56
C VAL A 23 -7.53 -11.77 -14.09
N MET A 24 -7.92 -10.50 -14.19
CA MET A 24 -9.23 -10.08 -14.66
C MET A 24 -9.20 -9.73 -16.15
N ARG A 25 -10.34 -9.89 -16.83
CA ARG A 25 -10.50 -9.38 -18.20
C ARG A 25 -10.62 -7.86 -18.15
N GLY A 26 -9.97 -7.16 -19.09
CA GLY A 26 -10.06 -5.69 -19.18
C GLY A 26 -11.51 -5.19 -19.29
N SER A 27 -12.38 -5.94 -19.99
CA SER A 27 -13.82 -5.62 -20.12
C SER A 27 -14.58 -5.58 -18.78
N THR A 28 -14.09 -6.28 -17.77
CA THR A 28 -14.66 -6.32 -16.41
C THR A 28 -13.88 -5.51 -15.40
N HIS A 29 -12.61 -5.21 -15.69
CA HIS A 29 -11.70 -4.54 -14.76
C HIS A 29 -11.74 -3.02 -14.88
N ASN A 30 -11.98 -2.51 -16.09
CA ASN A 30 -12.08 -1.07 -16.33
C ASN A 30 -13.09 -0.39 -15.41
N ASP A 31 -12.86 0.89 -15.14
CA ASP A 31 -13.74 1.76 -14.37
C ASP A 31 -14.41 2.79 -15.30
N PRO A 32 -15.57 2.48 -15.91
CA PRO A 32 -16.27 3.44 -16.77
C PRO A 32 -16.65 4.71 -16.03
N PHE A 33 -16.46 5.86 -16.68
CA PHE A 33 -16.99 7.14 -16.21
C PHE A 33 -18.49 7.23 -16.48
N VAL A 34 -19.22 7.72 -15.49
CA VAL A 34 -20.67 7.96 -15.51
C VAL A 34 -20.98 9.36 -15.00
N ALA A 35 -22.12 9.91 -15.42
CA ALA A 35 -22.58 11.21 -14.92
C ALA A 35 -22.86 11.15 -13.41
N SER A 36 -22.51 12.22 -12.69
CA SER A 36 -22.78 12.38 -11.28
C SER A 36 -23.54 13.69 -11.01
N ALA A 37 -24.22 13.75 -9.86
CA ALA A 37 -24.94 14.96 -9.42
C ALA A 37 -24.01 16.02 -8.80
N GLY A 38 -22.70 15.80 -8.81
CA GLY A 38 -21.72 16.70 -8.21
C GLY A 38 -21.48 17.97 -9.02
N ALA A 39 -20.60 18.83 -8.50
CA ALA A 39 -20.08 19.94 -9.27
C ALA A 39 -19.12 19.42 -10.36
N ALA A 40 -19.28 19.93 -11.57
CA ALA A 40 -18.34 19.67 -12.63
C ALA A 40 -16.97 20.25 -12.28
N ARG A 41 -15.90 19.47 -12.51
CA ARG A 41 -14.53 19.93 -12.28
C ARG A 41 -14.03 20.85 -13.39
N ALA A 42 -14.64 20.78 -14.57
CA ALA A 42 -14.32 21.62 -15.71
C ALA A 42 -15.53 22.50 -16.07
N PRO A 43 -15.31 23.76 -16.46
CA PRO A 43 -16.38 24.63 -16.93
C PRO A 43 -17.03 24.04 -18.18
N ASN A 44 -18.36 24.11 -18.25
CA ASN A 44 -19.19 23.60 -19.34
C ASN A 44 -19.11 22.07 -19.59
N ALA A 45 -18.68 21.29 -18.59
CA ALA A 45 -18.72 19.82 -18.63
C ALA A 45 -19.73 19.26 -17.62
N PRO A 46 -20.27 18.04 -17.82
CA PRO A 46 -21.00 17.34 -16.77
C PRO A 46 -20.04 16.91 -15.65
N ALA A 47 -20.55 16.81 -14.43
CA ALA A 47 -19.80 16.14 -13.37
C ALA A 47 -19.73 14.63 -13.67
N LEU A 48 -18.53 14.07 -13.55
CA LEU A 48 -18.27 12.66 -13.83
C LEU A 48 -17.73 11.97 -12.58
N THR A 49 -18.03 10.69 -12.44
CA THR A 49 -17.41 9.78 -11.48
C THR A 49 -17.15 8.44 -12.14
N VAL A 50 -16.25 7.66 -11.60
CA VAL A 50 -16.10 6.25 -11.98
C VAL A 50 -17.21 5.41 -11.33
N SER A 51 -17.72 4.42 -12.06
CA SER A 51 -18.76 3.49 -11.58
C SER A 51 -18.22 2.44 -10.59
N THR A 52 -16.95 2.09 -10.73
CA THR A 52 -16.17 1.25 -9.81
C THR A 52 -14.81 1.89 -9.54
N ASN A 53 -14.02 1.38 -8.60
CA ASN A 53 -12.69 1.93 -8.28
C ASN A 53 -11.60 0.86 -8.29
N ASN A 54 -11.61 0.00 -9.31
CA ASN A 54 -10.61 -1.06 -9.49
C ASN A 54 -9.20 -0.49 -9.72
N ALA A 55 -9.10 0.72 -10.27
CA ALA A 55 -7.86 1.45 -10.49
C ALA A 55 -7.34 2.16 -9.21
N GLY A 56 -8.10 2.15 -8.12
CA GLY A 56 -7.65 2.67 -6.83
C GLY A 56 -7.42 4.18 -6.81
N GLY A 57 -8.25 4.92 -7.52
CA GLY A 57 -8.19 6.37 -7.60
C GLY A 57 -7.16 6.90 -8.59
N THR A 58 -6.38 6.05 -9.25
CA THR A 58 -5.34 6.46 -10.20
C THR A 58 -5.53 5.84 -11.58
N LEU A 59 -5.54 6.66 -12.63
CA LEU A 59 -5.61 6.22 -14.03
C LEU A 59 -4.43 6.83 -14.79
N GLY A 60 -3.62 5.99 -15.44
CA GLY A 60 -2.44 6.47 -16.18
C GLY A 60 -1.42 7.21 -15.31
N GLY A 61 -1.37 6.92 -14.00
CA GLY A 61 -0.51 7.62 -13.04
C GLY A 61 -1.05 8.97 -12.53
N ILE A 62 -2.26 9.36 -12.93
CA ILE A 62 -2.91 10.61 -12.53
C ILE A 62 -4.12 10.28 -11.64
N SER A 63 -4.42 11.16 -10.68
CA SER A 63 -5.61 11.03 -9.86
C SER A 63 -6.89 11.17 -10.71
N SER A 64 -7.74 10.15 -10.65
CA SER A 64 -9.03 10.11 -11.36
C SER A 64 -10.13 10.94 -10.66
N GLY A 65 -9.89 11.32 -9.40
CA GLY A 65 -10.87 11.93 -8.54
C GLY A 65 -11.68 10.98 -7.68
N ALA A 66 -11.59 9.67 -7.91
CA ALA A 66 -12.07 8.66 -6.98
C ALA A 66 -11.11 8.54 -5.77
N PRO A 67 -11.53 7.91 -4.66
CA PRO A 67 -10.67 7.68 -3.52
C PRO A 67 -9.38 6.96 -3.93
N ILE A 68 -8.24 7.52 -3.52
CA ILE A 68 -6.95 6.84 -3.66
C ILE A 68 -6.95 5.67 -2.68
N TYR A 69 -6.87 4.46 -3.22
CA TYR A 69 -6.96 3.23 -2.45
C TYR A 69 -5.80 2.32 -2.81
N PHE A 70 -5.04 1.89 -1.80
CA PHE A 70 -3.90 1.00 -1.96
C PHE A 70 -3.73 0.12 -0.73
N LYS A 71 -2.93 -0.93 -0.88
CA LYS A 71 -2.54 -1.86 0.18
C LYS A 71 -1.02 -1.92 0.26
N VAL A 72 -0.52 -2.07 1.48
CA VAL A 72 0.91 -2.24 1.77
C VAL A 72 1.08 -3.58 2.48
N ALA A 73 1.92 -4.45 1.92
CA ALA A 73 2.25 -5.73 2.53
C ALA A 73 3.46 -5.55 3.45
N VAL A 74 3.30 -5.89 4.72
CA VAL A 74 4.33 -5.74 5.76
C VAL A 74 4.70 -7.13 6.24
N LYS A 75 5.99 -7.47 6.19
CA LYS A 75 6.45 -8.76 6.71
C LYS A 75 6.46 -8.78 8.24
N SER A 76 6.51 -9.98 8.82
CA SER A 76 6.79 -10.16 10.23
C SER A 76 8.16 -9.59 10.63
N VAL A 77 8.29 -9.22 11.90
CA VAL A 77 9.57 -8.82 12.47
C VAL A 77 10.57 -9.96 12.39
N SER A 78 11.83 -9.64 12.10
CA SER A 78 12.89 -10.65 12.02
C SER A 78 13.24 -11.22 13.40
N THR A 79 13.00 -10.46 14.46
CA THR A 79 13.40 -10.78 15.83
C THR A 79 12.16 -11.00 16.68
N ILE A 80 12.00 -12.22 17.15
CA ILE A 80 10.93 -12.64 18.07
C ILE A 80 11.57 -13.27 19.30
N GLY A 81 10.79 -13.50 20.36
CA GLY A 81 11.29 -14.09 21.61
C GLY A 81 11.75 -15.56 21.53
N GLN A 82 11.90 -16.12 20.33
CA GLN A 82 12.42 -17.47 20.12
C GLN A 82 13.90 -17.40 19.79
N ALA A 83 14.69 -18.28 20.44
CA ALA A 83 16.09 -18.48 20.14
C ALA A 83 16.27 -18.92 18.67
N GLN A 84 17.21 -18.31 17.96
CA GLN A 84 17.51 -18.65 16.57
C GLN A 84 19.00 -18.90 16.38
N GLN A 85 19.35 -19.96 15.63
CA GLN A 85 20.73 -20.16 15.22
C GLN A 85 21.08 -19.19 14.10
N THR A 86 22.20 -18.49 14.25
CA THR A 86 22.75 -17.56 13.26
C THR A 86 24.28 -17.62 13.31
N SER A 87 24.95 -16.74 12.57
CA SER A 87 26.41 -16.64 12.56
C SER A 87 26.87 -15.25 12.96
N THR A 88 28.02 -15.17 13.62
CA THR A 88 28.76 -13.91 13.76
C THR A 88 29.29 -13.47 12.40
N LEU A 89 29.78 -12.23 12.29
CA LEU A 89 30.48 -11.76 11.09
C LEU A 89 31.74 -12.58 10.77
N GLY A 90 32.32 -13.28 11.76
CA GLY A 90 33.45 -14.19 11.57
C GLY A 90 33.06 -15.61 11.11
N GLY A 91 31.76 -15.90 11.00
CA GLY A 91 31.24 -17.19 10.54
C GLY A 91 30.91 -18.20 11.65
N ASP A 92 31.28 -17.91 12.90
CA ASP A 92 31.00 -18.80 14.03
C ASP A 92 29.50 -18.91 14.30
N LYS A 93 29.01 -20.14 14.47
CA LYS A 93 27.62 -20.42 14.81
C LYS A 93 27.33 -19.95 16.23
N ILE A 94 26.29 -19.13 16.37
CA ILE A 94 25.81 -18.63 17.66
C ILE A 94 24.29 -18.78 17.74
N THR A 95 23.78 -18.87 18.97
CA THR A 95 22.35 -18.75 19.23
C THR A 95 22.03 -17.30 19.59
N LEU A 96 21.21 -16.65 18.78
CA LEU A 96 20.67 -15.32 19.04
C LEU A 96 19.37 -15.45 19.81
N GLU A 97 19.38 -14.97 21.05
CA GLU A 97 18.19 -14.84 21.90
C GLU A 97 17.88 -13.36 22.11
N ALA A 98 16.76 -12.90 21.57
CA ALA A 98 16.30 -11.53 21.73
C ALA A 98 15.85 -11.29 23.17
N LYS A 99 16.59 -10.48 23.92
CA LYS A 99 16.25 -10.09 25.29
C LYS A 99 15.42 -8.81 25.27
N GLY A 100 14.21 -8.85 25.84
CA GLY A 100 13.35 -7.69 26.02
C GLY A 100 11.97 -7.82 25.39
N ARG A 101 11.18 -6.75 25.48
CA ARG A 101 9.79 -6.70 24.98
C ARG A 101 9.81 -6.35 23.49
N HIS A 102 10.02 -7.35 22.65
CA HIS A 102 9.89 -7.23 21.20
C HIS A 102 8.46 -7.55 20.79
N ASP A 103 7.79 -6.60 20.13
CA ASP A 103 6.46 -6.83 19.59
C ASP A 103 6.54 -7.86 18.45
N PRO A 104 5.84 -9.01 18.55
CA PRO A 104 5.83 -10.01 17.49
C PRO A 104 5.08 -9.53 16.24
N CYS A 105 4.29 -8.45 16.37
CA CYS A 105 3.50 -7.87 15.29
C CYS A 105 3.63 -6.36 15.29
N VAL A 106 4.08 -5.79 14.17
CA VAL A 106 4.23 -4.34 13.98
C VAL A 106 3.05 -3.70 13.27
N LEU A 107 2.08 -4.50 12.81
CA LEU A 107 0.92 -4.00 12.08
C LEU A 107 0.11 -2.96 12.85
N PRO A 108 -0.12 -3.05 14.18
CA PRO A 108 -0.91 -2.04 14.89
C PRO A 108 -0.33 -0.62 14.81
N ARG A 109 0.99 -0.50 14.60
CA ARG A 109 1.69 0.80 14.48
C ARG A 109 1.98 1.19 13.03
N THR A 110 1.68 0.35 12.05
CA THR A 110 1.93 0.65 10.63
C THR A 110 0.94 1.65 10.02
N PRO A 111 -0.38 1.63 10.30
CA PRO A 111 -1.34 2.58 9.72
C PRO A 111 -0.90 4.05 9.80
N PRO A 112 -0.50 4.60 10.96
CA PRO A 112 -0.09 6.00 11.02
C PRO A 112 1.17 6.31 10.19
N LEU A 113 2.08 5.34 10.00
CA LEU A 113 3.25 5.51 9.12
C LEU A 113 2.84 5.59 7.65
N VAL A 114 1.91 4.71 7.24
CA VAL A 114 1.39 4.67 5.87
C VAL A 114 0.59 5.93 5.56
N GLU A 115 -0.28 6.35 6.47
CA GLU A 115 -1.07 7.58 6.35
C GLU A 115 -0.16 8.81 6.24
N GLY A 116 0.84 8.93 7.13
CA GLY A 116 1.80 10.03 7.09
C GLY A 116 2.60 10.06 5.78
N MET A 117 3.11 8.91 5.33
CA MET A 117 3.83 8.84 4.07
C MET A 117 2.93 9.11 2.85
N ALA A 118 1.64 8.75 2.93
CA ALA A 118 0.69 9.01 1.85
C ALA A 118 0.41 10.51 1.75
N ALA A 119 0.20 11.17 2.89
CA ALA A 119 0.02 12.61 2.95
C ALA A 119 1.23 13.37 2.36
N LEU A 120 2.46 12.93 2.68
CA LEU A 120 3.68 13.52 2.11
C LEU A 120 3.75 13.38 0.59
N VAL A 121 3.37 12.23 0.03
CA VAL A 121 3.35 12.02 -1.42
C VAL A 121 2.23 12.80 -2.11
N LEU A 122 1.12 13.08 -1.43
CA LEU A 122 0.02 13.84 -2.00
C LEU A 122 0.30 15.35 -2.06
N ILE A 123 1.18 15.86 -1.20
CA ILE A 123 1.54 17.29 -1.16
C ILE A 123 2.80 17.63 -1.97
N ASP A 124 3.69 16.67 -2.19
CA ASP A 124 4.87 16.77 -3.08
C ASP A 124 4.47 16.92 -4.55
#